data_AF-A0A957FN58-F1
#
_entry.id   AF-A0A957FN58-F1
#
_cell.length_a   1.000
_cell.length_b   1.000
_cell.length_c   1.000
_cell.angle_alpha   90.00
_cell.angle_beta   90.00
_cell.angle_gamma   90.00
#
_symmetry.space_group_name_H-M   'P 1'
#
loop_
_entity.id
_entity.type
_entity.pdbx_description
1 polymer ?
#
loop_
_entity_poly.entity_id
_entity_poly.type
_entity_poly.pdbx_seq_one_letter_code
_entity_poly.pdbx_strand_id
1 'polypeptide(L)'
;LQTYEVAGQEEVESWSTLYDFDPNLPYPYRRDKLIPEAQNLYNKMQSKLLQRITEVLLTGMQGNFEHLGLGYCTISQPDDFQTLCNGLPSDLILQVCNAVIRILGARYRFQDTYATEYSKPPAYLKSYIDAVGKKHNIDGDKLLSVVFEILQKLKIESGFLLNSRYIYLQLADENIDVVWQCERCRRPHLQFSGGVCTDPDCLQPLSAPIPLTEFRTNRQGEGNRAYYEYLSSDDAGEPFRLHCEELTGQSNRDDARQRQRWFQDVVLEDQGERLLVNGIDLLSVTTTMEAGVDIGSLLGVMMSNMPPMRFNYQQRVGRAGRRGAGMSVALTVCRGRSHDDFYFQHVDRITSDPPPQPYLDMEREEILKRALTAEMLRCAFLPANSGVQFDPEIEKNVNVHGQFGTVAAYTPQRRQKIQTWLQANMAQTKEVLQNLLKETQLHDQFDKLIDYVTNPDKLLHDIDECVNNNSLHQTELSERLANQGILPMFGFPTKVRNLYHERPSTALHKWPPERGFVDRDLVIAIGQFAPGSETVKDKTVHTAVGVANFVPGPTQVEPDDNPLGDPIPVGICNDCKSLLDNQEQTD
;
A
#
# COMPACT_ATOMS: atom_id res chain seq x y z
N LEU A 1 13.58 -2.15 -9.00
CA LEU A 1 14.15 -0.80 -9.29
C LEU A 1 14.84 -0.23 -8.07
N GLN A 2 14.48 -0.67 -6.86
CA GLN A 2 15.09 -0.15 -5.65
C GLN A 2 16.42 -0.84 -5.33
N THR A 3 16.70 -2.00 -5.92
CA THR A 3 17.88 -2.78 -5.61
C THR A 3 18.45 -3.53 -6.81
N TYR A 4 19.72 -3.97 -6.70
CA TYR A 4 20.40 -4.90 -7.59
C TYR A 4 21.23 -5.90 -6.79
N GLU A 5 21.41 -7.10 -7.35
CA GLU A 5 22.28 -8.14 -6.78
C GLU A 5 23.68 -8.02 -7.35
N VAL A 6 24.69 -8.17 -6.49
CA VAL A 6 26.09 -8.23 -6.92
C VAL A 6 26.45 -9.70 -7.13
N ALA A 7 26.89 -10.06 -8.34
CA ALA A 7 27.24 -11.44 -8.66
C ALA A 7 28.31 -11.99 -7.69
N GLY A 8 27.96 -13.04 -6.93
CA GLY A 8 28.84 -13.67 -5.94
C GLY A 8 28.70 -13.16 -4.50
N GLN A 9 27.77 -12.23 -4.23
CA GLN A 9 27.36 -11.84 -2.89
C GLN A 9 25.87 -12.15 -2.70
N GLU A 10 25.47 -12.62 -1.50
CA GLU A 10 24.04 -12.73 -1.12
C GLU A 10 23.42 -11.36 -0.78
N GLU A 11 24.23 -10.29 -0.74
CA GLU A 11 23.78 -8.95 -0.40
C GLU A 11 23.19 -8.21 -1.61
N VAL A 12 22.05 -7.58 -1.34
CA VAL A 12 21.28 -6.79 -2.29
C VAL A 12 21.61 -5.31 -2.04
N GLU A 13 22.21 -4.64 -3.01
CA GLU A 13 22.58 -3.22 -2.88
C GLU A 13 21.42 -2.30 -3.29
N SER A 14 21.31 -1.14 -2.62
CA SER A 14 20.30 -0.11 -2.89
C SER A 14 20.67 0.74 -4.11
N TRP A 15 19.66 1.17 -4.89
CA TRP A 15 19.84 2.11 -6.00
C TRP A 15 20.55 3.42 -5.60
N SER A 16 20.47 3.81 -4.32
CA SER A 16 21.11 5.02 -3.80
C SER A 16 22.63 4.97 -3.88
N THR A 17 23.25 3.79 -3.91
CA THR A 17 24.71 3.66 -4.06
C THR A 17 25.20 4.09 -5.46
N LEU A 18 24.30 4.18 -6.44
CA LEU A 18 24.61 4.61 -7.80
C LEU A 18 24.87 6.13 -7.91
N TYR A 19 24.51 6.90 -6.89
CA TYR A 19 24.58 8.36 -6.91
C TYR A 19 25.48 8.88 -5.79
N ASP A 20 26.23 9.93 -6.09
CA ASP A 20 26.83 10.75 -5.06
C ASP A 20 25.82 11.83 -4.67
N PHE A 21 25.56 11.97 -3.37
CA PHE A 21 24.62 12.96 -2.84
C PHE A 21 25.36 14.12 -2.16
N ASP A 22 26.68 14.27 -2.38
CA ASP A 22 27.38 15.50 -2.02
C ASP A 22 26.76 16.67 -2.83
N PRO A 23 26.19 17.69 -2.16
CA PRO A 23 25.55 18.83 -2.83
C PRO A 23 26.50 19.64 -3.72
N ASN A 24 27.82 19.47 -3.57
CA ASN A 24 28.84 20.14 -4.39
C ASN A 24 29.31 19.31 -5.59
N LEU A 25 28.89 18.05 -5.70
CA LEU A 25 29.25 17.16 -6.80
C LEU A 25 27.97 16.76 -7.56
N PRO A 26 27.62 17.46 -8.65
CA PRO A 26 26.62 16.91 -9.54
C PRO A 26 27.30 15.74 -10.29
N TYR A 27 26.53 14.70 -10.61
CA TYR A 27 26.86 13.52 -11.42
C TYR A 27 27.09 12.21 -10.65
N PRO A 28 26.55 11.09 -11.18
CA PRO A 28 26.49 9.81 -10.49
C PRO A 28 27.87 9.27 -10.13
N TYR A 29 27.91 8.54 -9.02
CA TYR A 29 29.10 7.95 -8.44
C TYR A 29 29.81 7.08 -9.50
N ARG A 30 31.00 7.50 -9.91
CA ARG A 30 31.96 6.72 -10.72
C ARG A 30 31.30 5.85 -11.81
N ARG A 31 30.65 6.47 -12.82
CA ARG A 31 30.05 5.76 -13.98
C ARG A 31 30.97 4.68 -14.57
N ASP A 32 32.26 4.94 -14.59
CA ASP A 32 33.27 4.07 -15.19
C ASP A 32 33.71 2.89 -14.29
N LYS A 33 33.18 2.82 -13.05
CA LYS A 33 33.49 1.77 -12.07
C LYS A 33 32.25 0.98 -11.61
N LEU A 34 31.11 1.17 -12.26
CA LEU A 34 29.91 0.39 -11.97
C LEU A 34 30.08 -1.04 -12.51
N ILE A 35 29.71 -2.03 -11.70
CA ILE A 35 29.57 -3.40 -12.16
C ILE A 35 28.42 -3.50 -13.19
N PRO A 36 28.41 -4.52 -14.07
CA PRO A 36 27.39 -4.65 -15.13
C PRO A 36 25.94 -4.56 -14.62
N GLU A 37 25.65 -5.17 -13.46
CA GLU A 37 24.32 -5.19 -12.84
C GLU A 37 23.88 -3.79 -12.40
N ALA A 38 24.78 -3.05 -11.75
CA ALA A 38 24.59 -1.66 -11.34
C ALA A 38 24.38 -0.73 -12.54
N GLN A 39 25.17 -0.91 -13.61
CA GLN A 39 25.03 -0.15 -14.85
C GLN A 39 23.68 -0.43 -15.54
N ASN A 40 23.21 -1.67 -15.53
CA ASN A 40 21.90 -2.03 -16.07
C ASN A 40 20.77 -1.34 -15.28
N LEU A 41 20.81 -1.38 -13.95
CA LEU A 41 19.83 -0.70 -13.12
C LEU A 41 19.83 0.81 -13.37
N TYR A 42 21.01 1.44 -13.40
CA TYR A 42 21.17 2.87 -13.70
C TYR A 42 20.55 3.24 -15.06
N ASN A 43 20.88 2.50 -16.12
CA ASN A 43 20.34 2.74 -17.46
C ASN A 43 18.80 2.63 -17.48
N LYS A 44 18.26 1.61 -16.79
CA LYS A 44 16.81 1.42 -16.65
C LYS A 44 16.13 2.58 -15.91
N MET A 45 16.76 3.10 -14.85
CA MET A 45 16.26 4.27 -14.12
C MET A 45 16.26 5.52 -15.00
N GLN A 46 17.35 5.78 -15.72
CA GLN A 46 17.48 6.94 -16.61
C GLN A 46 16.46 6.89 -17.75
N SER A 47 16.28 5.73 -18.39
CA SER A 47 15.26 5.58 -19.43
C SER A 47 13.84 5.79 -18.88
N LYS A 48 13.53 5.27 -17.69
CA LYS A 48 12.23 5.53 -17.04
C LYS A 48 12.03 6.99 -16.65
N LEU A 49 13.05 7.66 -16.13
CA LEU A 49 12.99 9.08 -15.80
C LEU A 49 12.71 9.91 -17.06
N LEU A 50 13.46 9.67 -18.12
CA LEU A 50 13.27 10.34 -19.41
C LEU A 50 11.88 10.07 -19.98
N GLN A 51 11.39 8.84 -19.90
CA GLN A 51 10.03 8.49 -20.28
C GLN A 51 9.02 9.34 -19.51
N ARG A 52 9.10 9.41 -18.17
CA ARG A 52 8.18 10.21 -17.34
C ARG A 52 8.26 11.70 -17.64
N ILE A 53 9.45 12.26 -17.84
CA ILE A 53 9.63 13.66 -18.24
C ILE A 53 8.92 13.90 -19.59
N THR A 54 9.14 13.02 -20.56
CA THR A 54 8.56 13.20 -21.90
C THR A 54 7.04 13.03 -21.90
N GLU A 55 6.53 12.11 -21.08
CA GLU A 55 5.09 11.98 -20.84
C GLU A 55 4.52 13.31 -20.35
N VAL A 56 5.05 13.90 -19.28
CA VAL A 56 4.59 15.19 -18.76
C VAL A 56 4.63 16.29 -19.82
N LEU A 57 5.72 16.38 -20.59
CA LEU A 57 5.90 17.41 -21.61
C LEU A 57 4.91 17.29 -22.77
N LEU A 58 4.64 16.06 -23.24
CA LEU A 58 3.92 15.80 -24.49
C LEU A 58 2.55 15.15 -24.34
N THR A 59 2.07 14.85 -23.13
CA THR A 59 0.76 14.22 -22.87
C THR A 59 -0.38 14.88 -23.66
N GLY A 60 -1.31 14.08 -24.19
CA GLY A 60 -2.45 14.57 -24.98
C GLY A 60 -3.57 15.26 -24.18
N MET A 61 -3.48 15.28 -22.85
CA MET A 61 -4.48 15.91 -21.97
C MET A 61 -4.18 17.40 -21.71
N GLN A 62 -5.18 18.12 -21.22
CA GLN A 62 -5.02 19.50 -20.77
C GLN A 62 -3.94 19.57 -19.67
N GLY A 63 -3.03 20.54 -19.75
CA GLY A 63 -1.98 20.75 -18.73
C GLY A 63 -0.58 20.26 -19.10
N ASN A 64 -0.31 19.90 -20.35
CA ASN A 64 1.07 19.66 -20.81
C ASN A 64 1.87 20.98 -20.95
N PHE A 65 3.18 20.85 -21.16
CA PHE A 65 4.13 21.97 -21.19
C PHE A 65 3.73 23.14 -22.12
N GLU A 66 3.30 22.82 -23.34
CA GLU A 66 2.83 23.83 -24.30
C GLU A 66 1.41 24.31 -23.98
N HIS A 67 0.55 23.44 -23.46
CA HIS A 67 -0.78 23.85 -23.02
C HIS A 67 -0.74 24.83 -21.86
N LEU A 68 0.25 24.75 -20.97
CA LEU A 68 0.47 25.69 -19.87
C LEU A 68 1.15 26.99 -20.33
N GLY A 69 1.63 27.05 -21.57
CA GLY A 69 2.36 28.21 -22.07
C GLY A 69 3.75 28.37 -21.47
N LEU A 70 4.39 27.25 -21.09
CA LEU A 70 5.75 27.23 -20.54
C LEU A 70 6.83 27.08 -21.61
N GLY A 71 6.46 26.56 -22.79
CA GLY A 71 7.35 26.35 -23.92
C GLY A 71 6.84 25.27 -24.86
N TYR A 72 7.68 24.81 -25.78
CA TYR A 72 7.34 23.72 -26.70
C TYR A 72 8.55 22.84 -27.02
N CYS A 73 8.28 21.61 -27.47
CA CYS A 73 9.34 20.70 -27.93
C CYS A 73 9.79 21.08 -29.34
N THR A 74 11.10 21.09 -29.56
CA THR A 74 11.74 21.47 -30.81
C THR A 74 12.91 20.57 -31.15
N ILE A 75 13.50 20.79 -32.32
CA ILE A 75 14.72 20.13 -32.79
C ILE A 75 15.93 21.06 -32.65
N SER A 76 17.13 20.49 -32.47
CA SER A 76 18.38 21.21 -32.72
C SER A 76 18.53 21.46 -34.21
N GLN A 77 18.78 22.69 -34.62
CA GLN A 77 19.00 23.00 -36.03
C GLN A 77 20.48 22.76 -36.40
N PRO A 78 20.79 21.80 -37.29
CA PRO A 78 22.17 21.60 -37.74
C PRO A 78 22.61 22.70 -38.70
N ASP A 79 23.92 22.88 -38.88
CA ASP A 79 24.48 23.90 -39.78
C ASP A 79 23.99 23.76 -41.24
N ASP A 80 23.63 22.55 -41.65
CA ASP A 80 23.11 22.24 -42.98
C ASP A 80 21.56 22.18 -43.06
N PHE A 81 20.85 22.73 -42.07
CA PHE A 81 19.39 22.68 -42.00
C PHE A 81 18.69 23.23 -43.25
N GLN A 82 19.17 24.35 -43.80
CA GLN A 82 18.60 24.95 -45.01
C GLN A 82 18.71 24.02 -46.22
N THR A 83 19.81 23.26 -46.32
CA THR A 83 20.02 22.27 -47.38
C THR A 83 19.06 21.10 -47.22
N LEU A 84 18.87 20.63 -45.98
CA LEU A 84 17.94 19.55 -45.67
C LEU A 84 16.47 19.90 -45.96
N CYS A 85 16.10 21.19 -45.91
CA CYS A 85 14.75 21.64 -46.24
C CYS A 85 14.39 21.42 -47.73
N ASN A 86 15.33 21.04 -48.59
CA ASN A 86 15.10 20.64 -49.98
C ASN A 86 14.23 21.65 -50.79
N GLY A 87 14.59 22.93 -50.65
CA GLY A 87 13.93 24.06 -51.31
C GLY A 87 12.59 24.50 -50.70
N LEU A 88 12.17 23.91 -49.58
CA LEU A 88 11.01 24.36 -48.80
C LEU A 88 11.43 25.45 -47.79
N PRO A 89 10.51 26.34 -47.36
CA PRO A 89 10.83 27.36 -46.36
C PRO A 89 11.23 26.72 -45.02
N SER A 90 12.41 27.09 -44.51
CA SER A 90 12.99 26.49 -43.29
C SER A 90 12.15 26.73 -42.04
N ASP A 91 11.55 27.92 -41.89
CA ASP A 91 10.64 28.21 -40.79
C ASP A 91 9.41 27.29 -40.79
N LEU A 92 8.86 27.01 -41.97
CA LEU A 92 7.72 26.10 -42.10
C LEU A 92 8.15 24.68 -41.73
N ILE A 93 9.30 24.21 -42.24
CA ILE A 93 9.81 22.87 -41.93
C ILE A 93 10.04 22.69 -40.43
N LEU A 94 10.66 23.68 -39.77
CA LEU A 94 10.84 23.66 -38.31
C LEU A 94 9.50 23.55 -37.57
N GLN A 95 8.51 24.38 -37.96
CA GLN A 95 7.18 24.32 -37.37
C GLN A 95 6.51 22.95 -37.55
N VAL A 96 6.65 22.34 -38.73
CA VAL A 96 6.12 21.01 -39.00
C VAL A 96 6.85 19.93 -38.21
N CYS A 97 8.19 19.96 -38.11
CA CYS A 97 8.96 19.05 -37.25
C CYS A 97 8.46 19.10 -35.80
N ASN A 98 8.31 20.30 -35.25
CA ASN A 98 7.85 20.52 -33.88
C ASN A 98 6.40 20.02 -33.68
N ALA A 99 5.54 20.23 -34.68
CA ALA A 99 4.18 19.72 -34.67
C ALA A 99 4.12 18.18 -34.76
N VAL A 100 4.97 17.54 -35.56
CA VAL A 100 5.07 16.08 -35.67
C VAL A 100 5.49 15.48 -34.32
N ILE A 101 6.49 16.07 -33.65
CA ILE A 101 6.90 15.67 -32.30
C ILE A 101 5.71 15.76 -31.34
N ARG A 102 4.97 16.87 -31.36
CA ARG A 102 3.78 17.06 -30.53
C ARG A 102 2.69 16.02 -30.81
N ILE A 103 2.42 15.70 -32.08
CA ILE A 103 1.36 14.76 -32.50
C ILE A 103 1.69 13.32 -32.10
N LEU A 104 2.93 12.88 -32.32
CA LEU A 104 3.40 11.54 -31.95
C LEU A 104 3.50 11.40 -30.43
N GLY A 105 4.05 12.41 -29.75
CA GLY A 105 4.19 12.44 -28.30
C GLY A 105 2.85 12.41 -27.56
N ALA A 106 1.84 13.14 -28.04
CA ALA A 106 0.48 13.11 -27.49
C ALA A 106 -0.19 11.73 -27.56
N ARG A 107 0.35 10.81 -28.38
CA ARG A 107 -0.11 9.42 -28.53
C ARG A 107 0.86 8.41 -27.92
N TYR A 108 1.78 8.87 -27.07
CA TYR A 108 2.76 8.04 -26.36
C TYR A 108 3.63 7.17 -27.27
N ARG A 109 3.94 7.66 -28.49
CA ARG A 109 4.75 6.96 -29.49
C ARG A 109 6.23 7.23 -29.26
N PHE A 110 6.82 6.49 -28.32
CA PHE A 110 8.24 6.60 -27.96
C PHE A 110 8.95 5.26 -28.17
N GLN A 111 10.25 5.28 -28.46
CA GLN A 111 11.05 4.06 -28.62
C GLN A 111 11.17 3.28 -27.31
N ASP A 112 11.12 3.97 -26.17
CA ASP A 112 11.26 3.39 -24.83
C ASP A 112 9.92 2.91 -24.23
N THR A 113 8.82 2.89 -25.00
CA THR A 113 7.49 2.42 -24.56
C THR A 113 7.06 1.13 -25.27
N TYR A 114 5.88 0.60 -24.93
CA TYR A 114 5.27 -0.56 -25.62
C TYR A 114 4.79 -0.27 -27.05
N ALA A 115 5.16 0.87 -27.61
CA ALA A 115 4.74 1.32 -28.92
C ALA A 115 5.47 0.52 -30.02
N THR A 116 4.71 -0.07 -30.95
CA THR A 116 5.26 -0.71 -32.14
C THR A 116 5.60 0.28 -33.24
N GLU A 117 6.61 -0.06 -34.04
CA GLU A 117 7.01 0.68 -35.23
C GLU A 117 5.97 0.55 -36.36
N TYR A 118 5.92 1.54 -37.24
CA TYR A 118 5.15 1.49 -38.47
C TYR A 118 6.02 1.59 -39.72
N SER A 119 5.65 0.82 -40.75
CA SER A 119 6.28 0.90 -42.07
C SER A 119 5.72 2.01 -42.96
N LYS A 120 4.59 2.61 -42.56
CA LYS A 120 3.89 3.69 -43.27
C LYS A 120 3.43 4.76 -42.30
N PRO A 121 3.31 6.03 -42.74
CA PRO A 121 2.84 7.11 -41.88
C PRO A 121 1.43 6.82 -41.34
N PRO A 122 1.18 7.02 -40.04
CA PRO A 122 -0.15 6.93 -39.46
C PRO A 122 -1.14 7.89 -40.13
N ALA A 123 -2.41 7.48 -40.26
CA ALA A 123 -3.43 8.27 -40.93
C ALA A 123 -3.58 9.67 -40.29
N TYR A 124 -3.61 9.75 -38.96
CA TYR A 124 -3.72 11.01 -38.21
C TYR A 124 -2.58 11.99 -38.50
N LEU A 125 -1.37 11.46 -38.73
CA LEU A 125 -0.19 12.27 -39.02
C LEU A 125 -0.23 12.75 -40.47
N LYS A 126 -0.58 11.83 -41.38
CA LYS A 126 -0.74 12.13 -42.80
C LYS A 126 -1.82 13.20 -43.01
N SER A 127 -2.96 13.11 -42.33
CA SER A 127 -4.02 14.13 -42.39
C SER A 127 -3.54 15.53 -41.95
N TYR A 128 -2.71 15.61 -40.91
CA TYR A 128 -2.11 16.89 -40.50
C TYR A 128 -1.15 17.45 -41.57
N ILE A 129 -0.24 16.61 -42.07
CA ILE A 129 0.74 17.01 -43.10
C ILE A 129 0.03 17.46 -44.39
N ASP A 130 -1.00 16.75 -44.82
CA ASP A 130 -1.78 17.10 -46.02
C ASP A 130 -2.57 18.40 -45.82
N ALA A 131 -3.08 18.67 -44.61
CA ALA A 131 -3.73 19.93 -44.28
C ALA A 131 -2.76 21.13 -44.34
N VAL A 132 -1.54 20.96 -43.82
CA VAL A 132 -0.47 21.97 -43.93
C VAL A 132 -0.04 22.15 -45.39
N GLY A 133 0.16 21.05 -46.13
CA GLY A 133 0.50 21.08 -47.55
C GLY A 133 -0.53 21.84 -48.38
N LYS A 134 -1.82 21.58 -48.17
CA LYS A 134 -2.91 22.32 -48.82
C LYS A 134 -2.90 23.81 -48.51
N LYS A 135 -2.60 24.20 -47.26
CA LYS A 135 -2.56 25.61 -46.83
C LYS A 135 -1.40 26.38 -47.48
N HIS A 136 -0.25 25.74 -47.67
CA HIS A 136 0.96 26.37 -48.23
C HIS A 136 1.19 26.06 -49.71
N ASN A 137 0.26 25.35 -50.36
CA ASN A 137 0.37 24.89 -51.74
C ASN A 137 1.64 24.04 -51.99
N ILE A 138 1.94 23.13 -51.05
CA ILE A 138 3.06 22.19 -51.09
C ILE A 138 2.49 20.77 -51.15
N ASP A 139 3.12 19.90 -51.95
CA ASP A 139 2.78 18.48 -51.98
C ASP A 139 3.02 17.82 -50.62
N GLY A 140 2.00 17.16 -50.07
CA GLY A 140 2.03 16.57 -48.74
C GLY A 140 3.02 15.41 -48.60
N ASP A 141 3.26 14.64 -49.66
CA ASP A 141 4.25 13.56 -49.63
C ASP A 141 5.68 14.09 -49.66
N LYS A 142 5.93 15.17 -50.42
CA LYS A 142 7.20 15.90 -50.38
C LYS A 142 7.45 16.51 -48.99
N LEU A 143 6.43 17.12 -48.38
CA LEU A 143 6.55 17.70 -47.04
C LEU A 143 6.85 16.63 -45.99
N LEU A 144 6.13 15.50 -46.05
CA LEU A 144 6.35 14.36 -45.16
C LEU A 144 7.78 13.82 -45.29
N SER A 145 8.26 13.60 -46.52
CA SER A 145 9.58 13.00 -46.75
C SER A 145 10.71 13.88 -46.20
N VAL A 146 10.66 15.19 -46.45
CA VAL A 146 11.66 16.16 -45.95
C VAL A 146 11.66 16.20 -44.42
N VAL A 147 10.49 16.27 -43.79
CA VAL A 147 10.39 16.33 -42.31
C VAL A 147 10.94 15.07 -41.67
N PHE A 148 10.60 13.89 -42.21
CA PHE A 148 11.08 12.62 -41.65
C PHE A 148 12.55 12.37 -41.93
N GLU A 149 13.09 12.78 -43.08
CA GLU A 149 14.54 12.74 -43.35
C GLU A 149 15.32 13.54 -42.30
N ILE A 150 14.83 14.74 -41.94
CA ILE A 150 15.42 15.57 -40.90
C ILE A 150 15.32 14.89 -39.53
N LEU A 151 14.13 14.43 -39.13
CA LEU A 151 13.94 13.81 -37.81
C LEU A 151 14.77 12.53 -37.64
N GLN A 152 14.93 11.73 -38.71
CA GLN A 152 15.77 10.53 -38.72
C GLN A 152 17.25 10.87 -38.66
N LYS A 153 17.70 11.86 -39.44
CA LYS A 153 19.09 12.34 -39.39
C LYS A 153 19.48 12.86 -38.01
N LEU A 154 18.53 13.52 -37.33
CA LEU A 154 18.69 13.98 -35.94
C LEU A 154 18.47 12.88 -34.89
N LYS A 155 18.17 11.64 -35.31
CA LYS A 155 17.87 10.50 -34.44
C LYS A 155 16.66 10.70 -33.52
N ILE A 156 15.82 11.69 -33.82
CA ILE A 156 14.60 12.01 -33.06
C ILE A 156 13.51 11.00 -33.37
N GLU A 157 13.52 10.40 -34.55
CA GLU A 157 12.48 9.49 -35.00
C GLU A 157 13.07 8.24 -35.67
N SER A 158 12.46 7.08 -35.40
CA SER A 158 12.62 5.84 -36.16
C SER A 158 11.32 5.04 -36.09
N GLY A 159 10.80 4.58 -37.24
CA GLY A 159 9.59 3.75 -37.27
C GLY A 159 8.32 4.43 -36.73
N PHE A 160 8.23 5.75 -36.83
CA PHE A 160 7.24 6.65 -36.23
C PHE A 160 7.22 6.63 -34.69
N LEU A 161 8.36 6.30 -34.08
CA LEU A 161 8.60 6.36 -32.65
C LEU A 161 9.63 7.43 -32.33
N LEU A 162 9.28 8.30 -31.38
CA LEU A 162 10.16 9.37 -30.92
C LEU A 162 11.25 8.83 -29.99
N ASN A 163 12.47 9.31 -30.18
CA ASN A 163 13.56 9.16 -29.25
C ASN A 163 13.67 10.43 -28.39
N SER A 164 13.23 10.33 -27.14
CA SER A 164 13.20 11.44 -26.20
C SER A 164 14.56 12.07 -25.91
N ARG A 165 15.68 11.37 -26.15
CA ARG A 165 17.04 11.86 -25.83
C ARG A 165 17.49 13.00 -26.75
N TYR A 166 16.88 13.13 -27.92
CA TYR A 166 17.28 14.10 -28.94
C TYR A 166 16.24 15.21 -29.15
N ILE A 167 15.20 15.27 -28.31
CA ILE A 167 14.19 16.33 -28.32
C ILE A 167 14.70 17.49 -27.46
N TYR A 168 14.63 18.70 -28.01
CA TYR A 168 14.99 19.93 -27.31
C TYR A 168 13.74 20.64 -26.80
N LEU A 169 13.92 21.50 -25.79
CA LEU A 169 12.86 22.35 -25.27
C LEU A 169 13.18 23.81 -25.59
N GLN A 170 12.21 24.50 -26.19
CA GLN A 170 12.21 25.95 -26.26
C GLN A 170 11.35 26.46 -25.11
N LEU A 171 11.96 27.14 -24.15
CA LEU A 171 11.23 27.81 -23.07
C LEU A 171 10.55 29.06 -23.63
N ALA A 172 9.35 29.34 -23.13
CA ALA A 172 8.61 30.53 -23.51
C ALA A 172 9.10 31.77 -22.72
N ASP A 173 9.27 32.89 -23.40
CA ASP A 173 9.49 34.20 -22.81
C ASP A 173 8.20 35.03 -22.88
N GLU A 174 7.65 35.30 -21.70
CA GLU A 174 6.37 35.98 -21.52
C GLU A 174 6.31 37.38 -22.16
N ASN A 175 7.47 38.03 -22.33
CA ASN A 175 7.53 39.40 -22.85
C ASN A 175 7.50 39.48 -24.39
N ILE A 176 7.85 38.40 -25.08
CA ILE A 176 8.04 38.40 -26.54
C ILE A 176 7.21 37.33 -27.24
N ASP A 177 6.91 36.22 -26.57
CA ASP A 177 6.23 35.10 -27.20
C ASP A 177 4.72 35.33 -27.30
N VAL A 178 4.17 34.68 -28.32
CA VAL A 178 2.75 34.74 -28.65
C VAL A 178 2.17 33.34 -28.73
N VAL A 179 0.85 33.26 -28.52
CA VAL A 179 0.10 32.02 -28.59
C VAL A 179 -0.93 32.11 -29.71
N TRP A 180 -0.95 31.10 -30.55
CA TRP A 180 -2.02 30.87 -31.51
C TRP A 180 -3.04 29.89 -30.94
N GLN A 181 -4.32 30.12 -31.18
CA GLN A 181 -5.38 29.23 -30.71
C GLN A 181 -6.14 28.64 -31.89
N CYS A 182 -6.45 27.35 -31.83
CA CYS A 182 -7.37 26.76 -32.79
C CYS A 182 -8.76 27.40 -32.66
N GLU A 183 -9.32 27.87 -33.77
CA GLU A 183 -10.62 28.55 -33.78
C GLU A 183 -11.79 27.64 -33.37
N ARG A 184 -11.63 26.32 -33.53
CA ARG A 184 -12.67 25.33 -33.21
C ARG A 184 -12.48 24.68 -31.85
N CYS A 185 -11.32 24.07 -31.58
CA CYS A 185 -11.09 23.32 -30.33
C CYS A 185 -10.37 24.13 -29.25
N ARG A 186 -9.99 25.40 -29.52
CA ARG A 186 -9.30 26.31 -28.60
C ARG A 186 -7.94 25.79 -28.09
N ARG A 187 -7.40 24.73 -28.72
CA ARG A 187 -6.07 24.21 -28.43
C ARG A 187 -5.01 25.30 -28.65
N PRO A 188 -4.15 25.58 -27.66
CA PRO A 188 -3.07 26.55 -27.78
C PRO A 188 -1.86 25.98 -28.52
N HIS A 189 -1.14 26.86 -29.18
CA HIS A 189 0.06 26.62 -29.95
C HIS A 189 1.05 27.73 -29.66
N LEU A 190 2.22 27.41 -29.12
CA LEU A 190 3.28 28.40 -28.88
C LEU A 190 4.19 28.57 -30.11
N GLN A 191 3.93 27.79 -31.14
CA GLN A 191 4.54 27.91 -32.45
C GLN A 191 3.45 27.73 -33.51
N PHE A 192 3.55 28.47 -34.62
CA PHE A 192 2.46 28.55 -35.59
C PHE A 192 2.06 27.20 -36.22
N SER A 193 2.87 26.13 -36.11
CA SER A 193 2.48 24.77 -36.49
C SER A 193 1.96 24.67 -37.92
N GLY A 194 2.61 25.38 -38.86
CA GLY A 194 2.15 25.47 -40.25
C GLY A 194 0.80 26.16 -40.44
N GLY A 195 0.26 26.79 -39.39
CA GLY A 195 -1.03 27.46 -39.34
C GLY A 195 -2.24 26.52 -39.23
N VAL A 196 -2.03 25.25 -38.86
CA VAL A 196 -3.06 24.22 -38.72
C VAL A 196 -3.02 23.63 -37.32
N CYS A 197 -4.18 23.36 -36.73
CA CYS A 197 -4.25 22.71 -35.42
C CYS A 197 -3.60 21.31 -35.46
N THR A 198 -2.74 21.03 -34.48
CA THR A 198 -2.02 19.75 -34.32
C THR A 198 -2.92 18.67 -33.74
N ASP A 199 -4.20 18.95 -33.50
CA ASP A 199 -5.18 17.94 -33.16
C ASP A 199 -5.70 17.29 -34.45
N PRO A 200 -5.37 16.01 -34.72
CA PRO A 200 -5.77 15.35 -35.96
C PRO A 200 -7.28 15.20 -36.14
N ASP A 201 -8.05 15.30 -35.06
CA ASP A 201 -9.51 15.24 -35.10
C ASP A 201 -10.13 16.63 -35.39
N CYS A 202 -9.33 17.69 -35.38
CA CYS A 202 -9.77 19.07 -35.62
C CYS A 202 -9.24 19.66 -36.93
N LEU A 203 -7.91 19.74 -37.07
CA LEU A 203 -7.17 20.28 -38.24
C LEU A 203 -7.65 21.64 -38.76
N GLN A 204 -8.29 22.44 -37.90
CA GLN A 204 -8.78 23.77 -38.27
C GLN A 204 -7.65 24.80 -38.27
N PRO A 205 -7.80 25.92 -38.99
CA PRO A 205 -6.86 27.03 -38.94
C PRO A 205 -6.65 27.56 -37.52
N LEU A 206 -5.44 28.07 -37.28
CA LEU A 206 -5.12 28.81 -36.07
C LEU A 206 -5.50 30.28 -36.22
N SER A 207 -5.94 30.88 -35.12
CA SER A 207 -6.30 32.29 -35.00
C SER A 207 -5.10 33.23 -35.25
N ALA A 208 -5.34 34.54 -35.23
CA ALA A 208 -4.26 35.50 -35.03
C ALA A 208 -3.53 35.24 -33.68
N PRO A 209 -2.21 35.51 -33.61
CA PRO A 209 -1.47 35.38 -32.37
C PRO A 209 -1.96 36.38 -31.32
N ILE A 210 -2.04 35.95 -30.07
CA ILE A 210 -2.22 36.82 -28.90
C ILE A 210 -0.95 36.80 -28.04
N PRO A 211 -0.59 37.88 -27.34
CA PRO A 211 0.53 37.87 -26.39
C PRO A 211 0.40 36.75 -25.35
N LEU A 212 1.52 36.14 -24.96
CA LEU A 212 1.53 35.07 -23.94
C LEU A 212 1.01 35.56 -22.59
N THR A 213 1.30 36.81 -22.21
CA THR A 213 0.73 37.49 -21.03
C THR A 213 -0.80 37.49 -21.05
N GLU A 214 -1.40 37.87 -22.18
CA GLU A 214 -2.85 37.90 -22.36
C GLU A 214 -3.44 36.49 -22.26
N PHE A 215 -2.78 35.51 -22.87
CA PHE A 215 -3.18 34.11 -22.82
C PHE A 215 -3.21 33.55 -21.39
N ARG A 216 -2.19 33.83 -20.57
CA ARG A 216 -2.12 33.42 -19.16
C ARG A 216 -3.17 34.13 -18.31
N THR A 217 -3.30 35.44 -18.47
CA THR A 217 -4.28 36.27 -17.75
C THR A 217 -5.71 35.78 -17.99
N ASN A 218 -6.06 35.48 -19.25
CA ASN A 218 -7.38 34.98 -19.61
C ASN A 218 -7.74 33.61 -18.99
N ARG A 219 -6.76 32.91 -18.41
CA ARG A 219 -6.93 31.57 -17.79
C ARG A 219 -6.88 31.56 -16.28
N GLN A 220 -6.62 32.69 -15.62
CA GLN A 220 -6.53 32.73 -14.15
C GLN A 220 -7.82 32.29 -13.44
N GLY A 221 -8.96 32.18 -14.15
CA GLY A 221 -10.21 31.56 -13.65
C GLY A 221 -10.34 30.04 -13.82
N GLU A 222 -9.42 29.36 -14.52
CA GLU A 222 -9.40 27.92 -14.77
C GLU A 222 -8.52 27.21 -13.72
N GLY A 223 -9.00 27.14 -12.47
CA GLY A 223 -8.22 26.82 -11.26
C GLY A 223 -7.12 25.74 -11.35
N ASN A 224 -7.39 24.60 -12.00
CA ASN A 224 -6.38 23.53 -12.11
C ASN A 224 -5.17 23.91 -12.99
N ARG A 225 -5.35 24.75 -14.02
CA ARG A 225 -4.25 25.12 -14.93
C ARG A 225 -3.35 26.18 -14.32
N ALA A 226 -3.95 27.16 -13.66
CA ALA A 226 -3.24 28.19 -12.90
C ALA A 226 -2.36 27.58 -11.79
N TYR A 227 -2.81 26.48 -11.18
CA TYR A 227 -2.03 25.78 -10.15
C TYR A 227 -0.72 25.17 -10.70
N TYR A 228 -0.77 24.43 -11.82
CA TYR A 228 0.43 23.83 -12.39
C TYR A 228 1.40 24.86 -13.00
N GLU A 229 0.86 25.97 -13.51
CA GLU A 229 1.67 27.13 -13.91
C GLU A 229 2.37 27.75 -12.69
N TYR A 230 1.64 28.01 -11.60
CA TYR A 230 2.23 28.46 -10.34
C TYR A 230 3.33 27.51 -9.85
N LEU A 231 3.10 26.19 -9.87
CA LEU A 231 4.10 25.20 -9.46
C LEU A 231 5.38 25.22 -10.32
N SER A 232 5.33 25.77 -11.53
CA SER A 232 6.50 25.96 -12.39
C SER A 232 7.19 27.31 -12.21
N SER A 233 6.62 28.22 -11.42
CA SER A 233 7.17 29.53 -11.13
C SER A 233 8.08 29.51 -9.91
N ASP A 234 9.00 30.48 -9.83
CA ASP A 234 9.89 30.66 -8.69
C ASP A 234 9.12 30.90 -7.36
N ASP A 235 7.87 31.40 -7.43
CA ASP A 235 7.02 31.64 -6.27
C ASP A 235 6.57 30.36 -5.55
N ALA A 236 6.51 29.22 -6.26
CA ALA A 236 6.15 27.93 -5.66
C ALA A 236 7.28 27.33 -4.80
N GLY A 237 8.49 27.90 -4.88
CA GLY A 237 9.68 27.40 -4.22
C GLY A 237 10.30 26.20 -4.92
N GLU A 238 11.39 25.70 -4.35
CA GLU A 238 12.14 24.58 -4.91
C GLU A 238 11.33 23.27 -4.88
N PRO A 239 11.39 22.46 -5.95
CA PRO A 239 10.83 21.11 -5.92
C PRO A 239 11.40 20.30 -4.76
N PHE A 240 10.52 19.68 -3.99
CA PHE A 240 10.91 18.81 -2.89
C PHE A 240 10.45 17.38 -3.14
N ARG A 241 11.21 16.43 -2.59
CA ARG A 241 10.83 15.02 -2.59
C ARG A 241 9.73 14.81 -1.57
N LEU A 242 8.66 14.11 -1.96
CA LEU A 242 7.63 13.62 -1.06
C LEU A 242 7.70 12.09 -0.97
N HIS A 243 8.37 11.58 0.06
CA HIS A 243 8.46 10.16 0.36
C HIS A 243 7.37 9.77 1.35
N CYS A 244 6.39 9.03 0.83
CA CYS A 244 5.31 8.47 1.60
C CYS A 244 5.57 7.01 1.94
N GLU A 245 5.32 6.59 3.18
CA GLU A 245 5.28 5.18 3.58
C GLU A 245 4.03 4.87 4.40
N GLU A 246 3.71 3.59 4.54
CA GLU A 246 2.64 3.14 5.43
C GLU A 246 3.21 2.53 6.71
N LEU A 247 2.50 2.75 7.83
CA LEU A 247 2.77 2.09 9.10
C LEU A 247 1.44 1.63 9.68
N THR A 248 1.12 0.37 9.40
CA THR A 248 -0.16 -0.25 9.78
C THR A 248 0.11 -1.48 10.64
N GLY A 249 -0.95 -2.07 11.20
CA GLY A 249 -0.84 -3.38 11.87
C GLY A 249 -0.35 -4.53 10.96
N GLN A 250 -0.27 -4.32 9.63
CA GLN A 250 0.24 -5.31 8.67
C GLN A 250 1.71 -5.10 8.31
N SER A 251 2.31 -3.99 8.74
CA SER A 251 3.73 -3.74 8.48
C SER A 251 4.57 -4.75 9.26
N ASN A 252 5.57 -5.35 8.62
CA ASN A 252 6.47 -6.26 9.32
C ASN A 252 7.17 -5.49 10.45
N ARG A 253 7.52 -6.17 11.55
CA ARG A 253 8.07 -5.53 12.75
C ARG A 253 9.33 -4.69 12.47
N ASP A 254 10.22 -5.21 11.64
CA ASP A 254 11.49 -4.56 11.34
C ASP A 254 11.29 -3.37 10.40
N ASP A 255 10.43 -3.51 9.38
CA ASP A 255 10.02 -2.41 8.50
C ASP A 255 9.33 -1.29 9.29
N ALA A 256 8.46 -1.65 10.24
CA ALA A 256 7.76 -0.70 11.10
C ALA A 256 8.73 0.13 11.94
N ARG A 257 9.74 -0.52 12.55
CA ARG A 257 10.80 0.15 13.31
C ARG A 257 11.66 1.04 12.42
N GLN A 258 12.05 0.55 11.24
CA GLN A 258 12.84 1.32 10.29
C GLN A 258 12.08 2.56 9.80
N ARG A 259 10.81 2.41 9.41
CA ARG A 259 9.95 3.53 8.99
C ARG A 259 9.73 4.53 10.11
N GLN A 260 9.57 4.09 11.36
CA GLN A 260 9.48 5.00 12.50
C GLN A 260 10.75 5.84 12.65
N ARG A 261 11.94 5.22 12.59
CA ARG A 261 13.22 5.96 12.64
C ARG A 261 13.34 6.96 11.50
N TRP A 262 13.11 6.52 10.27
CA TRP A 262 13.21 7.36 9.08
C TRP A 262 12.21 8.52 9.07
N PHE A 263 11.02 8.33 9.63
CA PHE A 263 10.03 9.41 9.80
C PHE A 263 10.43 10.43 10.88
N GLN A 264 11.29 10.03 11.82
CA GLN A 264 11.87 10.91 12.85
C GLN A 264 13.20 11.54 12.41
N ASP A 265 13.55 11.42 11.13
CA ASP A 265 14.83 11.86 10.56
C ASP A 265 16.06 11.14 11.19
N VAL A 266 15.86 9.96 11.79
CA VAL A 266 16.93 9.15 12.38
C VAL A 266 17.41 8.08 11.39
N VAL A 267 18.58 8.31 10.81
CA VAL A 267 19.22 7.39 9.85
C VAL A 267 20.54 6.84 10.40
N LEU A 268 20.88 5.62 10.01
CA LEU A 268 22.14 4.95 10.33
C LEU A 268 23.11 5.10 9.15
N GLU A 269 23.88 6.20 9.14
CA GLU A 269 24.81 6.52 8.04
C GLU A 269 25.91 5.46 7.85
N ASP A 270 26.33 4.80 8.92
CA ASP A 270 27.27 3.69 8.92
C ASP A 270 26.74 2.45 8.19
N GLN A 271 25.41 2.32 8.08
CA GLN A 271 24.72 1.28 7.33
C GLN A 271 24.34 1.74 5.91
N GLY A 272 24.83 2.89 5.46
CA GLY A 272 24.55 3.45 4.14
C GLY A 272 23.17 4.12 4.02
N GLU A 273 22.43 4.30 5.12
CA GLU A 273 21.18 5.07 5.13
C GLU A 273 21.50 6.58 5.00
N ARG A 274 20.68 7.31 4.23
CA ARG A 274 20.85 8.76 4.03
C ARG A 274 19.51 9.45 4.18
N LEU A 275 19.46 10.56 4.93
CA LEU A 275 18.21 11.27 5.18
C LEU A 275 17.50 11.71 3.89
N LEU A 276 18.25 12.22 2.91
CA LEU A 276 17.72 12.66 1.62
C LEU A 276 17.01 11.55 0.82
N VAL A 277 17.41 10.29 1.04
CA VAL A 277 16.86 9.11 0.34
C VAL A 277 15.81 8.42 1.20
N ASN A 278 16.15 8.16 2.45
CA ASN A 278 15.43 7.27 3.35
C ASN A 278 14.41 7.97 4.24
N GLY A 279 14.63 9.25 4.57
CA GLY A 279 13.75 10.00 5.48
C GLY A 279 12.31 9.95 5.00
N ILE A 280 11.31 9.88 5.86
CA ILE A 280 9.91 9.78 5.42
C ILE A 280 9.22 11.12 5.68
N ASP A 281 8.58 11.69 4.66
CA ASP A 281 7.88 12.99 4.78
C ASP A 281 6.41 12.80 5.20
N LEU A 282 5.81 11.69 4.78
CA LEU A 282 4.40 11.38 5.05
C LEU A 282 4.25 9.92 5.46
N LEU A 283 3.62 9.71 6.61
CA LEU A 283 3.32 8.37 7.11
C LEU A 283 1.81 8.14 7.10
N SER A 284 1.36 7.18 6.29
CA SER A 284 -0.02 6.70 6.29
C SER A 284 -0.20 5.68 7.39
N VAL A 285 -1.03 6.00 8.39
CA VAL A 285 -1.18 5.20 9.61
C VAL A 285 -2.62 4.75 9.83
N THR A 286 -2.80 3.61 10.50
CA THR A 286 -4.10 3.17 11.01
C THR A 286 -4.21 3.41 12.51
N THR A 287 -5.35 3.04 13.12
CA THR A 287 -5.62 3.22 14.56
C THR A 287 -4.65 2.48 15.48
N THR A 288 -3.81 1.59 14.93
CA THR A 288 -2.70 0.96 15.67
C THR A 288 -1.66 1.96 16.16
N MET A 289 -1.68 3.19 15.64
CA MET A 289 -0.84 4.30 16.06
C MET A 289 -1.51 5.24 17.08
N GLU A 290 -2.72 4.94 17.57
CA GLU A 290 -3.44 5.86 18.46
C GLU A 290 -2.82 5.91 19.86
N ALA A 291 -2.45 4.75 20.43
CA ALA A 291 -1.79 4.64 21.73
C ALA A 291 -0.42 3.95 21.62
N GLY A 292 0.63 4.59 22.16
CA GLY A 292 1.90 3.92 22.49
C GLY A 292 3.08 4.09 21.53
N VAL A 293 2.90 4.63 20.32
CA VAL A 293 4.03 4.89 19.41
C VAL A 293 4.43 6.36 19.48
N ASP A 294 5.64 6.61 19.98
CA ASP A 294 6.28 7.93 19.97
C ASP A 294 6.89 8.18 18.60
N ILE A 295 6.17 8.94 17.77
CA ILE A 295 6.64 9.48 16.48
C ILE A 295 7.04 10.96 16.60
N GLY A 296 7.16 11.47 17.83
CA GLY A 296 7.35 12.88 18.09
C GLY A 296 6.16 13.74 17.67
N SER A 297 6.41 15.03 17.57
CA SER A 297 5.42 16.05 17.24
C SER A 297 5.47 16.44 15.75
N LEU A 298 4.31 16.46 15.11
CA LEU A 298 4.16 16.61 13.66
C LEU A 298 3.82 18.05 13.27
N LEU A 299 4.13 18.44 12.03
CA LEU A 299 3.66 19.70 11.45
C LEU A 299 2.18 19.62 11.06
N GLY A 300 1.74 18.44 10.61
CA GLY A 300 0.38 18.22 10.13
C GLY A 300 -0.13 16.83 10.47
N VAL A 301 -1.42 16.73 10.76
CA VAL A 301 -2.16 15.46 10.81
C VAL A 301 -3.35 15.55 9.88
N MET A 302 -3.49 14.57 9.01
CA MET A 302 -4.64 14.42 8.12
C MET A 302 -5.42 13.16 8.50
N MET A 303 -6.72 13.32 8.76
CA MET A 303 -7.65 12.23 9.03
C MET A 303 -8.58 12.07 7.83
N SER A 304 -8.63 10.87 7.26
CA SER A 304 -9.42 10.59 6.05
C SER A 304 -10.91 10.33 6.30
N ASN A 305 -11.32 10.34 7.57
CA ASN A 305 -12.69 10.24 8.05
C ASN A 305 -12.78 10.84 9.46
N MET A 306 -14.00 11.12 9.93
CA MET A 306 -14.22 11.50 11.32
C MET A 306 -13.88 10.32 12.27
N PRO A 307 -13.04 10.51 13.30
CA PRO A 307 -12.79 9.49 14.31
C PRO A 307 -14.08 9.06 15.06
N PRO A 308 -14.17 7.80 15.55
CA PRO A 308 -15.38 7.28 16.16
C PRO A 308 -15.80 8.02 17.43
N MET A 309 -14.83 8.37 18.28
CA MET A 309 -15.05 9.06 19.54
C MET A 309 -14.11 10.25 19.65
N ARG A 310 -14.50 11.25 20.46
CA ARG A 310 -13.67 12.40 20.78
C ARG A 310 -12.28 12.02 21.31
N PHE A 311 -12.19 11.00 22.15
CA PHE A 311 -10.90 10.55 22.68
C PHE A 311 -9.93 10.17 21.55
N ASN A 312 -10.43 9.47 20.52
CA ASN A 312 -9.63 9.13 19.35
C ASN A 312 -9.20 10.38 18.57
N TYR A 313 -10.12 11.33 18.40
CA TYR A 313 -9.84 12.61 17.74
C TYR A 313 -8.75 13.40 18.49
N GLN A 314 -8.89 13.56 19.80
CA GLN A 314 -7.96 14.29 20.65
C GLN A 314 -6.56 13.66 20.63
N GLN A 315 -6.46 12.32 20.69
CA GLN A 315 -5.17 11.64 20.60
C GLN A 315 -4.49 11.84 19.23
N ARG A 316 -5.27 11.83 18.15
CA ARG A 316 -4.74 12.03 16.78
C ARG A 316 -4.32 13.47 16.53
N VAL A 317 -5.18 14.44 16.87
CA VAL A 317 -4.89 15.88 16.72
C VAL A 317 -3.77 16.33 17.64
N GLY A 318 -3.67 15.77 18.84
CA GLY A 318 -2.59 16.05 19.79
C GLY A 318 -1.19 15.67 19.30
N ARG A 319 -1.08 14.92 18.20
CA ARG A 319 0.21 14.64 17.52
C ARG A 319 0.68 15.80 16.66
N ALA A 320 -0.21 16.69 16.21
CA ALA A 320 0.16 17.92 15.53
C ALA A 320 0.64 18.96 16.56
N GLY A 321 1.80 19.59 16.32
CA GLY A 321 2.36 20.62 17.19
C GLY A 321 3.84 20.42 17.53
N ARG A 322 4.74 20.66 16.57
CA ARG A 322 6.20 20.56 16.79
C ARG A 322 6.73 21.74 17.59
N ARG A 323 7.49 21.48 18.68
CA ARG A 323 8.11 22.54 19.48
C ARG A 323 8.99 23.42 18.58
N GLY A 324 8.76 24.73 18.61
CA GLY A 324 9.48 25.70 17.78
C GLY A 324 8.93 25.88 16.36
N ALA A 325 7.94 25.10 15.92
CA ALA A 325 7.24 25.34 14.66
C ALA A 325 6.22 26.48 14.84
N GLY A 326 6.20 27.43 13.90
CA GLY A 326 5.27 28.57 13.93
C GLY A 326 3.81 28.21 13.63
N MET A 327 3.55 27.00 13.12
CA MET A 327 2.21 26.53 12.77
C MET A 327 2.13 25.00 12.86
N SER A 328 0.95 24.49 13.25
CA SER A 328 0.57 23.09 13.13
C SER A 328 -0.84 22.97 12.60
N VAL A 329 -1.11 21.99 11.73
CA VAL A 329 -2.40 21.82 11.07
C VAL A 329 -3.01 20.45 11.39
N ALA A 330 -4.30 20.43 11.71
CA ALA A 330 -5.08 19.20 11.75
C ALA A 330 -6.24 19.31 10.76
N LEU A 331 -6.28 18.40 9.78
CA LEU A 331 -7.32 18.36 8.75
C LEU A 331 -8.12 17.08 8.88
N THR A 332 -9.44 17.19 9.04
CA THR A 332 -10.35 16.05 9.01
C THR A 332 -11.22 16.13 7.77
N VAL A 333 -11.05 15.15 6.87
CA VAL A 333 -11.89 15.00 5.68
C VAL A 333 -13.07 14.12 6.05
N CYS A 334 -14.24 14.72 6.21
CA CYS A 334 -15.49 14.00 6.47
C CYS A 334 -16.02 13.40 5.16
N ARG A 335 -16.36 12.11 5.17
CA ARG A 335 -16.99 11.43 4.04
C ARG A 335 -18.52 11.51 4.19
N GLY A 336 -19.27 11.17 3.13
CA GLY A 336 -20.75 11.16 3.16
C GLY A 336 -21.39 10.05 4.00
N ARG A 337 -20.82 9.73 5.18
CA ARG A 337 -21.36 8.78 6.16
C ARG A 337 -22.15 9.53 7.22
N SER A 338 -23.17 8.89 7.80
CA SER A 338 -24.02 9.50 8.84
C SER A 338 -23.23 10.01 10.05
N HIS A 339 -22.25 9.24 10.51
CA HIS A 339 -21.34 9.62 11.60
C HIS A 339 -20.55 10.89 11.26
N ASP A 340 -19.92 10.91 10.09
CA ASP A 340 -19.10 12.03 9.62
C ASP A 340 -19.94 13.30 9.44
N ASP A 341 -21.12 13.19 8.82
CA ASP A 341 -22.04 14.32 8.60
C ASP A 341 -22.54 14.92 9.93
N PHE A 342 -22.89 14.07 10.90
CA PHE A 342 -23.31 14.51 12.23
C PHE A 342 -22.25 15.38 12.90
N TYR A 343 -20.99 14.92 12.95
CA TYR A 343 -19.91 15.69 13.58
C TYR A 343 -19.42 16.86 12.72
N PHE A 344 -19.59 16.80 11.40
CA PHE A 344 -19.32 17.94 10.52
C PHE A 344 -20.28 19.11 10.80
N GLN A 345 -21.55 18.82 11.08
CA GLN A 345 -22.56 19.82 11.48
C GLN A 345 -22.44 20.24 12.96
N HIS A 346 -21.78 19.43 13.80
CA HIS A 346 -21.64 19.63 15.24
C HIS A 346 -20.18 19.52 15.70
N VAL A 347 -19.31 20.38 15.18
CA VAL A 347 -17.85 20.36 15.42
C VAL A 347 -17.49 20.51 16.91
N ASP A 348 -18.32 21.21 17.68
CA ASP A 348 -18.16 21.38 19.12
C ASP A 348 -18.17 20.04 19.87
N ARG A 349 -18.96 19.06 19.42
CA ARG A 349 -19.06 17.76 20.10
C ARG A 349 -17.77 16.94 20.02
N ILE A 350 -17.15 16.86 18.84
CA ILE A 350 -15.91 16.09 18.68
C ILE A 350 -14.70 16.81 19.31
N THR A 351 -14.75 18.14 19.45
CA THR A 351 -13.64 18.93 19.99
C THR A 351 -13.73 19.13 21.51
N SER A 352 -14.94 19.26 22.07
CA SER A 352 -15.15 19.83 23.40
C SER A 352 -15.95 18.95 24.37
N ASP A 353 -16.66 17.92 23.92
CA ASP A 353 -17.43 17.06 24.84
C ASP A 353 -16.54 16.38 25.90
N PRO A 354 -17.08 16.02 27.08
CA PRO A 354 -16.33 15.20 28.02
C PRO A 354 -16.06 13.80 27.41
N PRO A 355 -14.84 13.24 27.51
CA PRO A 355 -14.61 11.87 27.08
C PRO A 355 -15.45 10.90 27.94
N PRO A 356 -15.93 9.78 27.37
CA PRO A 356 -16.61 8.76 28.16
C PRO A 356 -15.67 8.24 29.25
N GLN A 357 -16.19 8.01 30.46
CA GLN A 357 -15.40 7.40 31.51
C GLN A 357 -15.11 5.94 31.15
N PRO A 358 -13.85 5.48 31.25
CA PRO A 358 -13.57 4.06 31.13
C PRO A 358 -14.29 3.33 32.27
N TYR A 359 -14.90 2.19 31.95
CA TYR A 359 -15.53 1.33 32.93
C TYR A 359 -14.98 -0.09 32.80
N LEU A 360 -14.98 -0.81 33.92
CA LEU A 360 -14.72 -2.24 33.97
C LEU A 360 -16.03 -2.93 34.31
N ASP A 361 -16.34 -4.00 33.59
CA ASP A 361 -17.52 -4.82 33.86
C ASP A 361 -17.19 -5.83 34.97
N MET A 362 -17.68 -5.57 36.18
CA MET A 362 -17.42 -6.37 37.38
C MET A 362 -18.52 -7.40 37.67
N GLU A 363 -19.46 -7.56 36.74
CA GLU A 363 -20.68 -8.39 36.88
C GLU A 363 -20.70 -9.60 35.92
N ARG A 364 -19.66 -9.78 35.09
CA ARG A 364 -19.59 -10.89 34.12
C ARG A 364 -19.07 -12.18 34.73
N GLU A 365 -19.99 -13.08 35.06
CA GLU A 365 -19.66 -14.42 35.57
C GLU A 365 -18.77 -15.21 34.59
N GLU A 366 -18.94 -15.06 33.27
CA GLU A 366 -18.19 -15.84 32.29
C GLU A 366 -16.69 -15.53 32.30
N ILE A 367 -16.30 -14.28 32.57
CA ILE A 367 -14.89 -13.88 32.67
C ILE A 367 -14.26 -14.57 33.88
N LEU A 368 -14.96 -14.53 35.02
CA LEU A 368 -14.54 -15.15 36.26
C LEU A 368 -14.41 -16.67 36.13
N LYS A 369 -15.44 -17.33 35.56
CA LYS A 369 -15.47 -18.77 35.29
C LYS A 369 -14.27 -19.20 34.45
N ARG A 370 -14.01 -18.50 33.34
CA ARG A 370 -12.88 -18.81 32.44
C ARG A 370 -11.52 -18.62 33.12
N ALA A 371 -11.35 -17.55 33.92
CA ALA A 371 -10.11 -17.30 34.65
C ALA A 371 -9.85 -18.37 35.71
N LEU A 372 -10.88 -18.76 36.47
CA LEU A 372 -10.79 -19.85 37.45
C LEU A 372 -10.44 -21.18 36.77
N THR A 373 -11.15 -21.54 35.69
CA THR A 373 -10.87 -22.76 34.92
C THR A 373 -9.43 -22.79 34.42
N ALA A 374 -8.95 -21.69 33.83
CA ALA A 374 -7.59 -21.60 33.32
C ALA A 374 -6.54 -21.87 34.41
N GLU A 375 -6.69 -21.26 35.59
CA GLU A 375 -5.73 -21.45 36.69
C GLU A 375 -5.78 -22.85 37.29
N MET A 376 -6.97 -23.43 37.42
CA MET A 376 -7.16 -24.78 37.95
C MET A 376 -6.62 -25.85 37.01
N LEU A 377 -6.87 -25.71 35.70
CA LEU A 377 -6.27 -26.59 34.71
C LEU A 377 -4.75 -26.39 34.63
N ARG A 378 -4.24 -25.15 34.70
CA ARG A 378 -2.79 -24.90 34.76
C ARG A 378 -2.13 -25.67 35.91
N CYS A 379 -2.72 -25.64 37.10
CA CYS A 379 -2.20 -26.38 38.25
C CYS A 379 -2.34 -27.90 38.10
N ALA A 380 -3.49 -28.38 37.62
CA ALA A 380 -3.75 -29.81 37.43
C ALA A 380 -2.85 -30.45 36.36
N PHE A 381 -2.50 -29.68 35.32
CA PHE A 381 -1.69 -30.16 34.20
C PHE A 381 -0.19 -30.07 34.40
N LEU A 382 0.29 -29.51 35.52
CA LEU A 382 1.72 -29.54 35.86
C LEU A 382 2.27 -30.98 35.82
N PRO A 383 3.51 -31.20 35.34
CA PRO A 383 4.06 -32.54 35.12
C PRO A 383 3.96 -33.45 36.36
N ALA A 384 4.19 -32.88 37.55
CA ALA A 384 4.11 -33.57 38.83
C ALA A 384 2.72 -34.10 39.18
N ASN A 385 1.66 -33.50 38.62
CA ASN A 385 0.26 -33.78 38.95
C ASN A 385 -0.43 -34.61 37.86
N SER A 386 -0.15 -34.32 36.59
CA SER A 386 -0.80 -34.95 35.43
C SER A 386 -0.03 -36.16 34.89
N GLY A 387 1.29 -36.23 35.16
CA GLY A 387 2.20 -37.19 34.53
C GLY A 387 2.43 -36.91 33.04
N VAL A 388 2.17 -35.68 32.58
CA VAL A 388 2.54 -35.25 31.23
C VAL A 388 4.05 -35.04 31.18
N GLN A 389 4.72 -35.79 30.31
CA GLN A 389 6.09 -35.49 29.89
C GLN A 389 6.00 -34.53 28.71
N PHE A 390 6.47 -33.31 28.92
CA PHE A 390 6.59 -32.30 27.88
C PHE A 390 7.95 -32.49 27.20
N ASP A 391 7.97 -32.59 25.88
CA ASP A 391 9.23 -32.66 25.11
C ASP A 391 9.81 -31.24 24.97
N PRO A 392 10.96 -30.93 25.60
CA PRO A 392 11.50 -29.58 25.62
C PRO A 392 11.97 -29.07 24.24
N GLU A 393 12.27 -29.95 23.28
CA GLU A 393 12.79 -29.57 21.96
C GLU A 393 11.70 -29.38 20.92
N ILE A 394 10.60 -30.14 21.01
CA ILE A 394 9.44 -30.04 20.10
C ILE A 394 8.46 -28.94 20.55
N GLU A 395 8.30 -28.72 21.86
CA GLU A 395 7.32 -27.78 22.43
C GLU A 395 7.87 -26.36 22.68
N LYS A 396 8.95 -25.95 22.01
CA LYS A 396 9.40 -24.54 22.03
C LYS A 396 8.31 -23.55 21.60
N ASN A 397 7.29 -24.03 20.87
CA ASN A 397 6.07 -23.28 20.57
C ASN A 397 4.96 -23.60 21.58
N VAL A 398 5.02 -22.93 22.73
CA VAL A 398 3.98 -22.93 23.76
C VAL A 398 2.63 -22.53 23.14
N ASN A 399 1.60 -23.38 23.23
CA ASN A 399 0.25 -22.93 22.89
C ASN A 399 -0.12 -21.80 23.85
N VAL A 400 -0.52 -20.65 23.30
CA VAL A 400 -0.78 -19.43 24.05
C VAL A 400 -1.87 -19.57 25.12
N HIS A 401 -2.74 -20.59 24.99
CA HIS A 401 -3.81 -20.89 25.94
C HIS A 401 -3.41 -21.81 27.11
N GLY A 402 -2.19 -22.37 27.10
CA GLY A 402 -1.66 -23.21 28.17
C GLY A 402 -1.09 -24.55 27.71
N GLN A 403 -0.30 -25.18 28.59
CA GLN A 403 0.40 -26.45 28.35
C GLN A 403 -0.43 -27.65 28.83
N PHE A 404 -1.44 -28.03 28.05
CA PHE A 404 -2.34 -29.16 28.39
C PHE A 404 -2.09 -30.42 27.54
N GLY A 405 -1.18 -30.33 26.57
CA GLY A 405 -0.90 -31.36 25.57
C GLY A 405 -2.01 -31.48 24.52
N THR A 406 -1.90 -32.52 23.69
CA THR A 406 -2.85 -32.75 22.59
C THR A 406 -4.16 -33.38 23.05
N VAL A 407 -5.21 -33.23 22.23
CA VAL A 407 -6.51 -33.89 22.40
C VAL A 407 -6.36 -35.41 22.45
N ALA A 408 -5.51 -35.99 21.59
CA ALA A 408 -5.23 -37.43 21.57
C ALA A 408 -4.59 -37.94 22.87
N ALA A 409 -3.85 -37.08 23.56
CA ALA A 409 -3.20 -37.42 24.81
C ALA A 409 -4.18 -37.32 26.02
N TYR A 410 -5.36 -36.73 25.85
CA TYR A 410 -6.42 -36.68 26.87
C TYR A 410 -7.17 -38.01 26.98
N THR A 411 -6.50 -39.02 27.57
CA THR A 411 -7.07 -40.36 27.73
C THR A 411 -7.97 -40.46 28.98
N PRO A 412 -8.83 -41.50 29.10
CA PRO A 412 -9.60 -41.75 30.32
C PRO A 412 -8.75 -41.83 31.59
N GLN A 413 -7.53 -42.35 31.49
CA GLN A 413 -6.59 -42.38 32.62
C GLN A 413 -6.12 -40.97 33.00
N ARG A 414 -5.85 -40.10 32.01
CA ARG A 414 -5.47 -38.71 32.25
C ARG A 414 -6.63 -37.92 32.84
N ARG A 415 -7.83 -38.07 32.29
CA ARG A 415 -9.08 -37.52 32.84
C ARG A 415 -9.24 -37.88 34.32
N GLN A 416 -9.06 -39.15 34.68
CA GLN A 416 -9.17 -39.62 36.06
C GLN A 416 -8.13 -38.98 37.00
N LYS A 417 -6.89 -38.79 36.53
CA LYS A 417 -5.84 -38.10 37.31
C LYS A 417 -6.22 -36.64 37.59
N ILE A 418 -6.68 -35.93 36.55
CA ILE A 418 -7.12 -34.53 36.67
C ILE A 418 -8.32 -34.44 37.62
N GLN A 419 -9.30 -35.34 37.49
CA GLN A 419 -10.44 -35.42 38.40
C GLN A 419 -10.00 -35.60 39.86
N THR A 420 -9.13 -36.57 40.11
CA THR A 420 -8.63 -36.85 41.45
C THR A 420 -7.90 -35.63 42.03
N TRP A 421 -7.12 -34.94 41.20
CA TRP A 421 -6.41 -33.73 41.61
C TRP A 421 -7.36 -32.57 41.93
N LEU A 422 -8.35 -32.28 41.07
CA LEU A 422 -9.32 -31.19 41.29
C LEU A 422 -10.13 -31.41 42.57
N GLN A 423 -10.53 -32.66 42.84
CA GLN A 423 -11.27 -33.03 44.05
C GLN A 423 -10.39 -32.93 45.31
N ALA A 424 -9.12 -33.35 45.23
CA ALA A 424 -8.19 -33.28 46.36
C ALA A 424 -7.77 -31.84 46.71
N ASN A 425 -7.82 -30.91 45.75
CA ASN A 425 -7.34 -29.54 45.91
C ASN A 425 -8.46 -28.49 46.06
N MET A 426 -9.64 -28.88 46.57
CA MET A 426 -10.77 -27.96 46.79
C MET A 426 -10.38 -26.71 47.62
N ALA A 427 -9.47 -26.85 48.59
CA ALA A 427 -8.99 -25.72 49.39
C ALA A 427 -8.26 -24.67 48.52
N GLN A 428 -7.43 -25.13 47.56
CA GLN A 428 -6.74 -24.27 46.62
C GLN A 428 -7.73 -23.60 45.66
N THR A 429 -8.75 -24.31 45.18
CA THR A 429 -9.81 -23.73 44.35
C THR A 429 -10.54 -22.60 45.08
N LYS A 430 -10.83 -22.79 46.37
CA LYS A 430 -11.45 -21.75 47.23
C LYS A 430 -10.56 -20.52 47.35
N GLU A 431 -9.27 -20.70 47.60
CA GLU A 431 -8.32 -19.60 47.72
C GLU A 431 -8.21 -18.78 46.42
N VAL A 432 -8.08 -19.46 45.27
CA VAL A 432 -8.02 -18.78 43.96
C VAL A 432 -9.30 -18.03 43.68
N LEU A 433 -10.47 -18.65 43.90
CA LEU A 433 -11.75 -17.99 43.68
C LEU A 433 -11.98 -16.79 44.60
N GLN A 434 -11.57 -16.87 45.88
CA GLN A 434 -11.62 -15.74 46.81
C GLN A 434 -10.82 -14.54 46.28
N ASN A 435 -9.63 -14.80 45.72
CA ASN A 435 -8.80 -13.75 45.13
C ASN A 435 -9.44 -13.15 43.87
N LEU A 436 -10.01 -13.99 43.01
CA LEU A 436 -10.64 -13.52 41.77
C LEU A 436 -11.96 -12.75 42.00
N LEU A 437 -12.67 -13.03 43.09
CA LEU A 437 -13.90 -12.33 43.46
C LEU A 437 -13.67 -10.96 44.11
N LYS A 438 -12.43 -10.64 44.48
CA LYS A 438 -12.10 -9.38 45.13
C LYS A 438 -12.50 -8.19 44.24
N GLU A 439 -13.23 -7.23 44.80
CA GLU A 439 -13.81 -6.07 44.09
C GLU A 439 -14.86 -6.41 43.02
N THR A 440 -15.34 -7.66 42.93
CA THR A 440 -16.44 -8.06 42.02
C THR A 440 -17.80 -7.98 42.71
N GLN A 441 -18.87 -7.94 41.92
CA GLN A 441 -20.25 -8.02 42.43
C GLN A 441 -20.80 -9.47 42.43
N LEU A 442 -19.93 -10.47 42.34
CA LEU A 442 -20.30 -11.88 42.07
C LEU A 442 -20.05 -12.83 43.26
N HIS A 443 -20.03 -12.29 44.48
CA HIS A 443 -19.72 -13.07 45.69
C HIS A 443 -20.75 -14.20 45.95
N ASP A 444 -21.97 -14.04 45.46
CA ASP A 444 -23.05 -15.04 45.50
C ASP A 444 -22.78 -16.26 44.60
N GLN A 445 -21.89 -16.13 43.60
CA GLN A 445 -21.50 -17.22 42.70
C GLN A 445 -20.45 -18.17 43.30
N PHE A 446 -19.96 -17.90 44.54
CA PHE A 446 -18.84 -18.63 45.14
C PHE A 446 -19.04 -20.15 45.14
N ASP A 447 -20.12 -20.64 45.75
CA ASP A 447 -20.36 -22.08 45.89
C ASP A 447 -20.63 -22.75 44.53
N LYS A 448 -21.31 -22.04 43.62
CA LYS A 448 -21.62 -22.52 42.26
C LYS A 448 -20.35 -22.73 41.44
N LEU A 449 -19.38 -21.82 41.53
CA LEU A 449 -18.12 -21.91 40.78
C LEU A 449 -17.16 -22.95 41.37
N ILE A 450 -17.14 -23.13 42.70
CA ILE A 450 -16.43 -24.25 43.32
C ILE A 450 -17.02 -25.59 42.86
N ASP A 451 -18.34 -25.73 42.89
CA ASP A 451 -19.02 -26.93 42.42
C ASP A 451 -18.74 -27.15 40.93
N TYR A 452 -18.75 -26.10 40.09
CA TYR A 452 -18.39 -26.21 38.67
C TYR A 452 -17.01 -26.84 38.43
N VAL A 453 -15.99 -26.46 39.20
CA VAL A 453 -14.61 -26.98 39.01
C VAL A 453 -14.42 -28.37 39.62
N THR A 454 -15.01 -28.61 40.80
CA THR A 454 -14.74 -29.83 41.58
C THR A 454 -15.68 -30.99 41.27
N ASN A 455 -16.85 -30.70 40.72
CA ASN A 455 -17.82 -31.72 40.33
C ASN A 455 -17.40 -32.35 38.98
N PRO A 456 -17.22 -33.68 38.92
CA PRO A 456 -16.78 -34.35 37.70
C PRO A 456 -17.80 -34.28 36.57
N ASP A 457 -19.07 -33.99 36.86
CA ASP A 457 -20.14 -33.88 35.87
C ASP A 457 -20.30 -32.45 35.32
N LYS A 458 -19.35 -31.56 35.64
CA LYS A 458 -19.36 -30.14 35.20
C LYS A 458 -18.14 -29.80 34.36
N LEU A 459 -17.09 -29.20 34.91
CA LEU A 459 -15.91 -28.78 34.13
C LEU A 459 -15.31 -29.92 33.31
N LEU A 460 -15.18 -31.12 33.88
CA LEU A 460 -14.65 -32.26 33.13
C LEU A 460 -15.61 -32.75 32.05
N HIS A 461 -16.92 -32.64 32.27
CA HIS A 461 -17.91 -32.94 31.24
C HIS A 461 -17.82 -31.94 30.08
N ASP A 462 -17.70 -30.64 30.36
CA ASP A 462 -17.48 -29.61 29.32
C ASP A 462 -16.19 -29.91 28.52
N ILE A 463 -15.13 -30.41 29.18
CA ILE A 463 -13.89 -30.84 28.52
C ILE A 463 -14.11 -32.10 27.67
N ASP A 464 -14.84 -33.10 28.20
CA ASP A 464 -15.16 -34.34 27.50
C ASP A 464 -15.98 -34.04 26.22
N GLU A 465 -17.00 -33.19 26.31
CA GLU A 465 -17.78 -32.74 25.14
C GLU A 465 -16.89 -32.03 24.12
N CYS A 466 -16.00 -31.14 24.57
CA CYS A 466 -15.06 -30.44 23.71
C CYS A 466 -14.07 -31.39 23.00
N VAL A 467 -13.56 -32.39 23.70
CA VAL A 467 -12.65 -33.40 23.16
C VAL A 467 -13.35 -34.27 22.11
N ASN A 468 -14.59 -34.67 22.37
CA ASN A 468 -15.38 -35.55 21.50
C ASN A 468 -16.06 -34.80 20.34
N ASN A 469 -16.03 -33.48 20.32
CA ASN A 469 -16.63 -32.69 19.25
C ASN A 469 -15.78 -32.72 17.97
N ASN A 470 -16.24 -33.51 16.99
CA ASN A 470 -15.58 -33.68 15.70
C ASN A 470 -15.65 -32.46 14.76
N SER A 471 -16.48 -31.45 15.07
CA SER A 471 -16.49 -30.18 14.33
C SER A 471 -15.29 -29.28 14.64
N LEU A 472 -14.50 -29.61 15.68
CA LEU A 472 -13.31 -28.85 16.08
C LEU A 472 -12.06 -29.48 15.51
N HIS A 473 -11.24 -28.67 14.84
CA HIS A 473 -10.05 -29.13 14.12
C HIS A 473 -8.75 -28.94 14.90
N GLN A 474 -8.74 -28.18 16.00
CA GLN A 474 -7.53 -27.87 16.77
C GLN A 474 -6.97 -29.14 17.43
N THR A 475 -5.68 -29.42 17.25
CA THR A 475 -5.01 -30.61 17.81
C THR A 475 -4.60 -30.41 19.27
N GLU A 476 -4.25 -29.19 19.66
CA GLU A 476 -3.92 -28.80 21.02
C GLU A 476 -5.17 -28.66 21.88
N LEU A 477 -5.15 -29.29 23.07
CA LEU A 477 -6.31 -29.30 23.97
C LEU A 477 -6.64 -27.88 24.47
N SER A 478 -5.62 -27.09 24.82
CA SER A 478 -5.80 -25.73 25.32
C SER A 478 -6.46 -24.79 24.30
N GLU A 479 -6.07 -24.88 23.03
CA GLU A 479 -6.69 -24.09 21.96
C GLU A 479 -8.13 -24.53 21.69
N ARG A 480 -8.40 -25.83 21.71
CA ARG A 480 -9.75 -26.37 21.51
C ARG A 480 -10.70 -25.90 22.62
N LEU A 481 -10.25 -25.97 23.88
CA LEU A 481 -10.99 -25.46 25.05
C LEU A 481 -11.23 -23.95 24.99
N ALA A 482 -10.28 -23.17 24.49
CA ALA A 482 -10.47 -21.74 24.28
C ALA A 482 -11.51 -21.45 23.19
N ASN A 483 -11.51 -22.21 22.09
CA ASN A 483 -12.50 -22.08 21.01
C ASN A 483 -13.94 -22.38 21.46
N GLN A 484 -14.12 -23.32 22.39
CA GLN A 484 -15.41 -23.59 23.03
C GLN A 484 -15.78 -22.61 24.18
N GLY A 485 -14.90 -21.65 24.48
CA GLY A 485 -15.15 -20.65 25.52
C GLY A 485 -15.04 -21.18 26.95
N ILE A 486 -14.43 -22.35 27.14
CA ILE A 486 -14.09 -22.92 28.46
C ILE A 486 -12.88 -22.16 29.05
N LEU A 487 -11.94 -21.77 28.19
CA LEU A 487 -10.78 -20.93 28.53
C LEU A 487 -10.91 -19.51 27.97
N PRO A 488 -10.14 -18.54 28.50
CA PRO A 488 -10.04 -17.21 27.91
C PRO A 488 -9.50 -17.26 26.48
N MET A 489 -10.20 -16.60 25.56
CA MET A 489 -9.81 -16.45 24.16
C MET A 489 -9.22 -15.06 23.85
N PHE A 490 -9.73 -14.02 24.51
CA PHE A 490 -9.43 -12.62 24.18
C PHE A 490 -7.98 -12.26 24.51
N GLY A 491 -7.26 -11.65 23.56
CA GLY A 491 -5.85 -11.27 23.68
C GLY A 491 -4.86 -12.27 23.07
N PHE A 492 -5.34 -13.40 22.53
CA PHE A 492 -4.50 -14.42 21.89
C PHE A 492 -4.80 -14.52 20.38
N PRO A 493 -3.77 -14.66 19.52
CA PRO A 493 -3.93 -14.60 18.07
C PRO A 493 -4.47 -15.90 17.45
N THR A 494 -5.40 -16.61 18.09
CA THR A 494 -5.88 -17.93 17.62
C THR A 494 -7.00 -17.84 16.59
N LYS A 495 -7.69 -16.70 16.52
CA LYS A 495 -8.60 -16.36 15.42
C LYS A 495 -7.91 -15.68 14.26
N VAL A 496 -6.60 -15.53 14.29
CA VAL A 496 -5.88 -14.86 13.21
C VAL A 496 -5.75 -15.83 12.03
N ARG A 497 -5.96 -15.31 10.82
CA ARG A 497 -5.72 -16.01 9.55
C ARG A 497 -4.66 -15.26 8.77
N ASN A 498 -3.85 -16.01 8.05
CA ASN A 498 -2.79 -15.46 7.21
C ASN A 498 -3.20 -15.55 5.73
N LEU A 499 -3.06 -14.45 5.02
CA LEU A 499 -2.99 -14.40 3.57
C LEU A 499 -1.51 -14.37 3.17
N TYR A 500 -1.01 -15.47 2.63
CA TYR A 500 0.36 -15.54 2.12
C TYR A 500 0.45 -14.84 0.77
N HIS A 501 1.32 -13.84 0.65
CA HIS A 501 1.66 -13.22 -0.63
C HIS A 501 3.03 -13.67 -1.16
N GLU A 502 3.81 -14.35 -0.31
CA GLU A 502 5.03 -15.08 -0.67
C GLU A 502 4.96 -16.50 -0.11
N ARG A 503 5.64 -17.46 -0.76
CA ARG A 503 5.75 -18.81 -0.23
C ARG A 503 6.65 -18.82 1.02
N PRO A 504 6.21 -19.38 2.16
CA PRO A 504 7.04 -19.51 3.35
C PRO A 504 8.33 -20.28 3.08
N SER A 505 9.37 -20.02 3.88
CA SER A 505 10.62 -20.79 3.82
C SER A 505 10.35 -22.25 4.18
N THR A 506 11.00 -23.16 3.46
CA THR A 506 10.97 -24.60 3.79
C THR A 506 11.81 -24.93 5.03
N ALA A 507 12.69 -24.02 5.48
CA ALA A 507 13.58 -24.27 6.61
C ALA A 507 12.82 -24.19 7.94
N LEU A 508 12.82 -25.31 8.69
CA LEU A 508 12.05 -25.44 9.93
C LEU A 508 12.39 -24.37 11.00
N HIS A 509 13.66 -23.99 11.10
CA HIS A 509 14.13 -22.98 12.07
C HIS A 509 13.63 -21.55 11.77
N LYS A 510 12.99 -21.33 10.61
CA LYS A 510 12.36 -20.06 10.21
C LYS A 510 10.83 -20.11 10.31
N TRP A 511 10.29 -21.14 10.95
CA TRP A 511 8.85 -21.28 11.20
C TRP A 511 8.51 -20.88 12.64
N PRO A 512 7.43 -20.10 12.88
CA PRO A 512 6.49 -19.53 11.91
C PRO A 512 7.12 -18.41 11.04
N PRO A 513 6.59 -18.14 9.84
CA PRO A 513 7.13 -17.11 8.96
C PRO A 513 7.01 -15.73 9.62
N GLU A 514 8.08 -14.92 9.53
CA GLU A 514 8.11 -13.55 10.05
C GLU A 514 7.71 -12.48 9.00
N ARG A 515 7.64 -12.89 7.72
CA ARG A 515 7.33 -12.03 6.57
C ARG A 515 6.61 -12.83 5.49
N GLY A 516 6.14 -12.15 4.44
CA GLY A 516 5.52 -12.81 3.29
C GLY A 516 4.02 -13.11 3.46
N PHE A 517 3.39 -12.58 4.52
CA PHE A 517 1.96 -12.71 4.76
C PHE A 517 1.32 -11.41 5.23
N VAL A 518 -0.01 -11.41 5.25
CA VAL A 518 -0.88 -10.43 5.89
C VAL A 518 -1.75 -11.19 6.87
N ASP A 519 -1.94 -10.67 8.07
CA ASP A 519 -2.83 -11.28 9.05
C ASP A 519 -4.11 -10.47 9.32
N ARG A 520 -5.19 -11.20 9.63
CA ARG A 520 -6.49 -10.64 10.03
C ARG A 520 -7.20 -11.56 11.00
N ASP A 521 -7.98 -10.96 11.90
CA ASP A 521 -9.00 -11.72 12.64
C ASP A 521 -9.95 -12.43 11.67
N LEU A 522 -10.35 -13.65 12.02
CA LEU A 522 -11.15 -14.57 11.22
C LEU A 522 -12.39 -13.90 10.62
N VAL A 523 -13.10 -13.07 11.40
CA VAL A 523 -14.34 -12.43 10.95
C VAL A 523 -14.07 -11.49 9.77
N ILE A 524 -12.92 -10.80 9.80
CA ILE A 524 -12.50 -9.90 8.72
C ILE A 524 -11.90 -10.72 7.57
N ALA A 525 -11.11 -11.75 7.89
CA ALA A 525 -10.43 -12.61 6.92
C ALA A 525 -11.41 -13.32 5.98
N ILE A 526 -12.57 -13.77 6.47
CA ILE A 526 -13.61 -14.42 5.64
C ILE A 526 -14.00 -13.55 4.44
N GLY A 527 -14.07 -12.22 4.63
CA GLY A 527 -14.34 -11.29 3.53
C GLY A 527 -13.06 -10.90 2.77
N GLN A 528 -12.03 -10.44 3.48
CA GLN A 528 -10.84 -9.84 2.84
C GLN A 528 -9.96 -10.86 2.10
N PHE A 529 -9.97 -12.12 2.54
CA PHE A 529 -9.15 -13.18 1.95
C PHE A 529 -9.96 -14.16 1.10
N ALA A 530 -11.26 -13.89 0.89
CA ALA A 530 -12.06 -14.67 -0.06
C ALA A 530 -11.44 -14.56 -1.47
N PRO A 531 -11.40 -15.65 -2.25
CA PRO A 531 -10.86 -15.63 -3.62
C PRO A 531 -11.47 -14.50 -4.46
N GLY A 532 -10.60 -13.74 -5.14
CA GLY A 532 -10.97 -12.54 -5.90
C GLY A 532 -10.96 -11.23 -5.11
N SER A 533 -10.87 -11.30 -3.77
CA SER A 533 -10.76 -10.09 -2.94
C SER A 533 -9.35 -9.52 -2.97
N GLU A 534 -9.24 -8.20 -2.81
CA GLU A 534 -7.97 -7.47 -2.87
C GLU A 534 -7.60 -6.91 -1.50
N THR A 535 -6.34 -7.06 -1.14
CA THR A 535 -5.74 -6.47 0.07
C THR A 535 -4.52 -5.64 -0.32
N VAL A 536 -4.40 -4.44 0.23
CA VAL A 536 -3.24 -3.57 0.00
C VAL A 536 -2.21 -3.77 1.12
N LYS A 537 -0.96 -3.97 0.76
CA LYS A 537 0.21 -3.97 1.66
C LYS A 537 1.42 -3.44 0.90
N ASP A 538 2.20 -2.57 1.55
CA ASP A 538 3.44 -2.01 1.03
C ASP A 538 3.31 -1.48 -0.40
N LYS A 539 2.28 -0.64 -0.63
CA LYS A 539 1.95 -0.01 -1.93
C LYS A 539 1.60 -0.99 -3.05
N THR A 540 1.37 -2.25 -2.72
CA THR A 540 1.03 -3.33 -3.65
C THR A 540 -0.37 -3.85 -3.38
N VAL A 541 -1.10 -4.17 -4.45
CA VAL A 541 -2.42 -4.81 -4.37
C VAL A 541 -2.21 -6.32 -4.51
N HIS A 542 -2.63 -7.07 -3.50
CA HIS A 542 -2.57 -8.53 -3.47
C HIS A 542 -3.99 -9.09 -3.63
N THR A 543 -4.20 -9.88 -4.68
CA THR A 543 -5.47 -10.58 -4.92
C THR A 543 -5.41 -11.98 -4.31
N ALA A 544 -6.38 -12.33 -3.47
CA ALA A 544 -6.50 -13.68 -2.95
C ALA A 544 -6.92 -14.65 -4.06
N VAL A 545 -6.17 -15.74 -4.25
CA VAL A 545 -6.38 -16.70 -5.37
C VAL A 545 -6.84 -18.09 -4.92
N GLY A 546 -6.77 -18.39 -3.63
CA GLY A 546 -7.13 -19.72 -3.12
C GLY A 546 -6.83 -19.88 -1.64
N VAL A 547 -7.05 -21.08 -1.12
CA VAL A 547 -6.78 -21.47 0.26
C VAL A 547 -5.51 -22.31 0.31
N ALA A 548 -4.58 -21.95 1.20
CA ALA A 548 -3.37 -22.70 1.45
C ALA A 548 -3.12 -22.78 2.95
N ASN A 549 -2.67 -23.94 3.41
CA ASN A 549 -2.20 -24.16 4.78
C ASN A 549 -0.77 -24.72 4.69
N PHE A 550 0.09 -24.29 5.61
CA PHE A 550 1.48 -24.75 5.69
C PHE A 550 1.75 -25.22 7.10
N VAL A 551 2.38 -26.37 7.23
CA VAL A 551 2.65 -27.01 8.52
C VAL A 551 4.13 -27.37 8.65
N PRO A 552 4.72 -27.27 9.85
CA PRO A 552 6.08 -27.74 10.08
C PRO A 552 6.10 -29.27 10.06
N GLY A 553 6.76 -29.87 9.06
CA GLY A 553 7.01 -31.31 8.99
C GLY A 553 8.25 -31.74 9.80
N PRO A 554 8.66 -33.01 9.71
CA PRO A 554 9.79 -33.54 10.49
C PRO A 554 11.14 -32.90 10.15
N THR A 555 11.33 -32.47 8.90
CA THR A 555 12.60 -31.92 8.38
C THR A 555 12.44 -30.55 7.72
N GLN A 556 11.25 -30.24 7.21
CA GLN A 556 10.96 -29.01 6.47
C GLN A 556 9.50 -28.60 6.62
N VAL A 557 9.19 -27.35 6.31
CA VAL A 557 7.81 -26.85 6.21
C VAL A 557 7.20 -27.32 4.91
N GLU A 558 6.01 -27.93 4.99
CA GLU A 558 5.31 -28.53 3.85
C GLU A 558 3.91 -27.91 3.70
N PRO A 559 3.42 -27.75 2.46
CA PRO A 559 2.02 -27.42 2.24
C PRO A 559 1.14 -28.59 2.71
N ASP A 560 0.02 -28.26 3.35
CA ASP A 560 -1.02 -29.22 3.68
C ASP A 560 -1.68 -29.72 2.38
N ASP A 561 -1.78 -31.04 2.23
CA ASP A 561 -2.40 -31.67 1.05
C ASP A 561 -3.90 -31.38 0.97
N ASN A 562 -4.57 -31.16 2.11
CA ASN A 562 -5.98 -30.81 2.17
C ASN A 562 -6.22 -29.58 3.06
N PRO A 563 -5.89 -28.36 2.58
CA PRO A 563 -6.00 -27.15 3.38
C PRO A 563 -7.45 -26.74 3.69
N LEU A 564 -8.44 -27.38 3.06
CA LEU A 564 -9.86 -27.17 3.32
C LEU A 564 -10.42 -28.10 4.40
N GLY A 565 -9.65 -29.11 4.82
CA GLY A 565 -10.11 -30.15 5.74
C GLY A 565 -11.15 -31.07 5.11
N ASP A 566 -11.70 -31.97 5.93
CA ASP A 566 -12.74 -32.88 5.48
C ASP A 566 -14.06 -32.13 5.23
N PRO A 567 -14.78 -32.45 4.14
CA PRO A 567 -16.03 -31.78 3.83
C PRO A 567 -17.08 -32.07 4.91
N ILE A 568 -17.65 -31.00 5.48
CA ILE A 568 -18.72 -31.08 6.47
C ILE A 568 -20.07 -31.01 5.74
N PRO A 569 -20.96 -32.01 5.86
CA PRO A 569 -22.29 -31.92 5.31
C PRO A 569 -23.09 -30.87 6.08
N VAL A 570 -23.59 -29.85 5.37
CA VAL A 570 -24.46 -28.82 5.95
C VAL A 570 -25.83 -28.87 5.24
N GLY A 571 -26.90 -28.86 6.03
CA GLY A 571 -28.25 -28.70 5.52
C GLY A 571 -28.56 -27.21 5.30
N ILE A 572 -29.23 -26.87 4.21
CA ILE A 572 -29.77 -25.51 4.01
C ILE A 572 -31.29 -25.62 3.99
N CYS A 573 -31.97 -24.94 4.91
CA CYS A 573 -33.42 -24.86 4.88
C CYS A 573 -33.86 -24.16 3.57
N ASN A 574 -34.69 -24.81 2.77
CA ASN A 574 -35.12 -24.24 1.50
C ASN A 574 -35.99 -22.98 1.66
N ASP A 575 -36.69 -22.85 2.79
CA ASP A 575 -37.60 -21.73 3.06
C ASP A 575 -36.87 -20.51 3.66
N CYS A 576 -36.17 -20.68 4.79
CA CYS A 576 -35.54 -19.56 5.50
C CYS A 576 -34.03 -19.43 5.26
N LYS A 577 -33.42 -20.34 4.48
CA LYS A 577 -31.97 -20.40 4.18
C LYS A 577 -31.07 -20.54 5.41
N SER A 578 -31.61 -20.98 6.55
CA SER A 578 -30.78 -21.33 7.72
C SER A 578 -29.88 -22.51 7.41
N LEU A 579 -28.63 -22.44 7.87
CA LEU A 579 -27.69 -23.55 7.87
C LEU A 579 -27.96 -24.45 9.08
N LEU A 580 -28.00 -25.76 8.84
CA LEU A 580 -28.14 -26.80 9.86
C LEU A 580 -26.85 -27.64 9.84
N ASP A 581 -26.15 -27.69 10.97
CA ASP A 581 -25.02 -28.61 11.14
C ASP A 581 -25.59 -30.03 11.28
N ASN A 582 -25.30 -30.89 10.31
CA ASN A 582 -25.68 -32.30 10.38
C ASN A 582 -24.81 -32.98 11.43
N GLN A 583 -25.21 -32.93 12.70
CA GLN A 583 -24.78 -33.97 13.64
C GLN A 583 -25.91 -34.71 14.34
N GLU A 584 -27.10 -34.16 14.55
CA GLU A 584 -28.19 -34.94 15.17
C GLU A 584 -29.51 -34.15 15.12
N GLN A 585 -30.20 -34.13 13.98
CA GLN A 585 -31.61 -33.72 13.89
C GLN A 585 -32.19 -34.10 12.53
N THR A 586 -32.25 -35.41 12.28
CA THR A 586 -33.24 -35.97 11.36
C THR A 586 -34.35 -36.57 12.21
N ASP A 587 -35.39 -35.77 12.44
CA ASP A 587 -36.80 -36.20 12.44
C ASP A 587 -37.69 -34.99 12.13
#